data_AF-A0A968BP01-F1
#
_entry.id   AF-A0A968BP01-F1
#
_cell.length_a   1.000
_cell.length_b   1.000
_cell.length_c   1.000
_cell.angle_alpha   90.00
_cell.angle_beta   90.00
_cell.angle_gamma   90.00
#
_symmetry.space_group_name_H-M   'P 1'
#
loop_
_entity.id
_entity.type
_entity.pdbx_description
1 polymer ?
#
loop_
_entity_poly.entity_id
_entity_poly.type
_entity_poly.pdbx_seq_one_letter_code
_entity_poly.pdbx_strand_id
1 'polypeptide(L)'
;RLYDTFGLPLEITRDVAQERGLNVDEDGYQAALEEQRERARGAEPSQARDEETLRRYMEILARLQERDLLGADGVGHDPYSVTELETTVVALLRDGELVKSATGGDQVEVVLPVTCFYVESGGQV
;
A
#
# COMPACT_ATOMS: atom_id res chain seq x y z
N ARG A 1 17.97 18.14 -2.66
CA ARG A 1 16.63 18.62 -2.20
C ARG A 1 15.79 19.31 -3.28
N LEU A 2 16.32 19.69 -4.46
CA LEU A 2 15.51 20.34 -5.51
C LEU A 2 14.67 19.34 -6.33
N TYR A 3 15.23 18.20 -6.71
CA TYR A 3 14.52 17.17 -7.49
C TYR A 3 13.37 16.53 -6.69
N ASP A 4 13.64 16.17 -5.44
CA ASP A 4 12.74 15.40 -4.58
C ASP A 4 11.57 16.23 -3.99
N THR A 5 11.68 17.56 -3.98
CA THR A 5 10.64 18.45 -3.41
C THR A 5 9.90 19.24 -4.48
N PHE A 6 10.53 19.53 -5.63
CA PHE A 6 9.96 20.41 -6.64
C PHE A 6 9.96 19.82 -8.06
N GLY A 7 10.45 18.58 -8.26
CA GLY A 7 10.41 17.88 -9.55
C GLY A 7 11.21 18.55 -10.67
N LEU A 8 12.10 19.47 -10.34
CA LEU A 8 12.85 20.25 -11.32
C LEU A 8 14.02 19.42 -11.88
N PRO A 9 14.10 19.21 -13.21
CA PRO A 9 15.22 18.54 -13.85
C PRO A 9 16.56 19.21 -13.49
N LEU A 10 17.60 18.39 -13.31
CA LEU A 10 18.97 18.86 -13.06
C LEU A 10 19.44 19.84 -14.15
N GLU A 11 18.99 19.64 -15.39
CA GLU A 11 19.27 20.51 -16.54
C GLU A 11 18.78 21.94 -16.31
N ILE A 12 17.54 22.13 -15.87
CA ILE A 12 16.99 23.47 -15.57
C ILE A 12 17.72 24.12 -14.40
N THR A 13 18.11 23.32 -13.40
CA THR A 13 18.84 23.83 -12.22
C THR A 13 20.25 24.29 -12.60
N ARG A 14 20.90 23.58 -13.54
CA ARG A 14 22.23 23.90 -14.07
C ARG A 14 22.19 25.21 -14.85
N ASP A 15 21.23 25.36 -15.76
CA ASP A 15 21.10 26.55 -16.60
C ASP A 15 20.89 27.82 -15.75
N VAL A 16 20.00 27.76 -14.76
CA VAL A 16 19.72 28.89 -13.85
C VAL A 16 20.91 29.20 -12.92
N ALA A 17 21.66 28.18 -12.49
CA ALA A 17 22.85 28.39 -11.66
C ALA A 17 23.98 29.05 -12.46
N GLN A 18 24.17 28.63 -13.71
CA GLN A 18 25.19 29.16 -14.61
C GLN A 18 24.90 30.61 -15.01
N GLU A 19 23.64 30.99 -15.23
CA GLU A 19 23.22 32.39 -15.42
C GLU A 19 23.57 33.29 -14.23
N ARG A 20 23.70 32.72 -13.03
CA ARG A 20 24.05 33.42 -11.79
C ARG A 20 25.52 33.25 -11.40
N GLY A 21 26.35 32.65 -12.26
CA GLY A 21 27.77 32.43 -12.02
C GLY A 21 28.09 31.39 -10.94
N LEU A 22 27.15 30.48 -10.65
CA LEU A 22 27.30 29.41 -9.66
C LEU A 22 27.47 28.08 -10.40
N ASN A 23 28.40 27.24 -9.92
CA ASN A 23 28.60 25.88 -10.44
C ASN A 23 27.82 24.88 -9.61
N VAL A 24 27.22 23.90 -10.29
CA VAL A 24 26.49 22.79 -9.64
C VAL A 24 27.46 21.63 -9.42
N ASP A 25 27.49 21.08 -8.20
CA ASP A 25 28.25 19.87 -7.88
C ASP A 25 27.48 18.63 -8.34
N GLU A 26 27.77 18.22 -9.57
CA GLU A 26 27.12 17.09 -10.23
C GLU A 26 27.53 15.75 -9.64
N ASP A 27 28.80 15.62 -9.24
CA ASP A 27 29.34 14.39 -8.66
C ASP A 27 28.73 14.13 -7.27
N GLY A 28 28.62 15.18 -6.45
CA GLY A 28 27.93 15.12 -5.16
C GLY A 28 26.43 14.84 -5.30
N TYR A 29 25.80 15.34 -6.36
CA TYR A 29 24.39 15.04 -6.67
C TYR A 29 24.19 13.58 -7.05
N GLN A 30 25.04 13.05 -7.93
CA GLN A 30 24.95 11.66 -8.37
C GLN A 30 25.23 10.68 -7.22
N ALA A 31 26.23 10.97 -6.38
CA ALA A 31 26.52 10.18 -5.19
C ALA A 31 25.35 10.16 -4.20
N ALA A 32 24.71 11.32 -3.96
CA ALA A 32 23.53 11.40 -3.09
C ALA A 32 22.30 10.68 -3.68
N LEU A 33 22.15 10.69 -5.01
CA LEU A 33 21.09 9.96 -5.73
C LEU A 33 21.30 8.44 -5.63
N GLU A 34 22.55 7.99 -5.76
CA GLU A 34 22.92 6.58 -5.59
C GLU A 34 22.73 6.14 -4.14
N GLU A 35 23.17 6.92 -3.16
CA GLU A 35 22.94 6.67 -1.74
C GLU A 35 21.43 6.62 -1.40
N GLN A 36 20.62 7.49 -2.00
CA GLN A 36 19.17 7.46 -1.86
C GLN A 36 18.54 6.22 -2.51
N ARG A 37 19.01 5.82 -3.71
CA ARG A 37 18.57 4.58 -4.38
C ARG A 37 18.95 3.34 -3.58
N GLU A 38 20.14 3.30 -3.00
CA GLU A 38 20.58 2.21 -2.14
C GLU A 38 19.78 2.17 -0.83
N ARG A 39 19.46 3.33 -0.24
CA ARG A 39 18.56 3.42 0.93
C ARG A 39 17.13 2.97 0.59
N ALA A 40 16.64 3.24 -0.61
CA ALA A 40 15.35 2.76 -1.09
C ALA A 40 15.34 1.24 -1.36
N ARG A 41 16.46 0.66 -1.84
CA ARG A 41 16.65 -0.80 -1.94
C ARG A 41 16.87 -1.48 -0.59
N GLY A 42 17.44 -0.76 0.39
CA GLY A 42 17.65 -1.23 1.76
C GLY A 42 16.41 -1.16 2.66
N ALA A 43 15.32 -0.56 2.17
CA ALA A 43 14.01 -0.53 2.82
C ALA A 43 13.16 -1.77 2.52
N GLU A 44 13.80 -2.91 2.22
CA GLU A 44 13.13 -4.21 2.07
C GLU A 44 13.23 -5.06 3.35
N PRO A 45 12.37 -4.77 4.34
CA PRO A 45 11.77 -5.84 5.14
C PRO A 45 10.26 -5.99 4.92
N SER A 46 9.61 -5.12 4.12
CA SER A 46 8.15 -5.20 3.88
C SER A 46 7.79 -6.12 2.71
N GLN A 47 8.45 -6.01 1.56
CA GLN A 47 7.98 -6.65 0.31
C GLN A 47 7.90 -8.19 0.40
N ALA A 48 8.84 -8.85 1.09
CA ALA A 48 8.81 -10.31 1.25
C ALA A 48 7.67 -10.80 2.18
N ARG A 49 7.32 -10.03 3.22
CA ARG A 49 6.14 -10.30 4.05
C ARG A 49 4.85 -9.99 3.30
N ASP A 50 4.87 -8.95 2.47
CA ASP A 50 3.74 -8.54 1.66
C ASP A 50 3.41 -9.61 0.61
N GLU A 51 4.38 -10.25 -0.06
CA GLU A 51 4.13 -11.29 -1.07
C GLU A 51 3.49 -12.57 -0.51
N GLU A 52 4.01 -13.10 0.61
CA GLU A 52 3.43 -14.31 1.23
C GLU A 52 2.02 -14.03 1.76
N THR A 53 1.83 -12.85 2.37
CA THR A 53 0.54 -12.40 2.89
C THR A 53 -0.47 -12.20 1.75
N LEU A 54 -0.05 -11.54 0.67
CA LEU A 54 -0.86 -11.37 -0.54
C LEU A 54 -1.28 -12.71 -1.12
N ARG A 55 -0.35 -13.68 -1.20
CA ARG A 55 -0.66 -15.02 -1.67
C ARG A 55 -1.72 -15.70 -0.80
N ARG A 56 -1.58 -15.63 0.53
CA ARG A 56 -2.58 -16.18 1.46
C ARG A 56 -3.95 -15.52 1.28
N TYR A 57 -4.01 -14.21 1.14
CA TYR A 57 -5.27 -13.51 0.89
C TYR A 57 -5.91 -13.90 -0.45
N MET A 58 -5.12 -14.10 -1.50
CA MET A 58 -5.63 -14.60 -2.79
C MET A 58 -6.19 -16.02 -2.69
N GLU A 59 -5.53 -16.90 -1.94
CA GLU A 59 -6.04 -18.26 -1.69
C GLU A 59 -7.35 -18.23 -0.88
N ILE A 60 -7.46 -17.33 0.10
CA ILE A 60 -8.68 -17.15 0.89
C ILE A 60 -9.80 -16.57 0.04
N LEU A 61 -9.52 -15.56 -0.79
CA LEU A 61 -10.47 -14.99 -1.73
C LEU A 61 -11.04 -16.07 -2.65
N ALA A 62 -10.19 -16.88 -3.26
CA ALA A 62 -10.61 -17.99 -4.13
C ALA A 62 -11.53 -18.98 -3.39
N ARG A 63 -11.17 -19.39 -2.17
CA ARG A 63 -12.01 -20.29 -1.36
C ARG A 63 -13.36 -19.69 -0.99
N LEU A 64 -13.44 -18.39 -0.77
CA LEU A 64 -14.70 -17.71 -0.47
C LEU A 64 -15.58 -17.59 -1.73
N GLN A 65 -14.97 -17.36 -2.89
CA GLN A 65 -15.66 -17.36 -4.19
C GLN A 65 -16.20 -18.75 -4.56
N GLU A 66 -15.41 -19.82 -4.37
CA GLU A 66 -15.84 -21.21 -4.57
C GLU A 66 -17.04 -21.61 -3.70
N ARG A 67 -17.25 -20.93 -2.57
CA ARG A 67 -18.34 -21.18 -1.63
C ARG A 67 -19.54 -20.24 -1.84
N ASP A 68 -19.54 -19.44 -2.91
CA ASP A 68 -20.53 -18.39 -3.18
C ASP A 68 -20.69 -17.38 -2.03
N LEU A 69 -19.64 -17.16 -1.23
CA LEU A 69 -19.62 -16.19 -0.15
C LEU A 69 -19.10 -14.80 -0.58
N LEU A 70 -18.34 -14.76 -1.68
CA LEU A 70 -17.87 -13.55 -2.34
C LEU A 70 -18.09 -13.64 -3.84
N GLY A 71 -18.38 -12.50 -4.48
CA GLY A 71 -18.49 -12.40 -5.93
C GLY A 71 -17.11 -12.43 -6.61
N ALA A 72 -17.11 -12.48 -7.95
CA ALA A 72 -15.89 -12.41 -8.76
C ALA A 72 -15.09 -11.12 -8.50
N ASP A 73 -15.79 -10.02 -8.20
CA ASP A 73 -15.21 -8.71 -7.90
C ASP A 73 -14.73 -8.60 -6.43
N GLY A 74 -14.88 -9.65 -5.63
CA GLY A 74 -14.45 -9.69 -4.23
C GLY A 74 -15.41 -8.96 -3.30
N VAL A 75 -14.87 -8.07 -2.47
CA VAL A 75 -15.63 -7.30 -1.47
C VAL A 75 -16.22 -6.06 -2.13
N GLY A 76 -17.56 -5.94 -2.12
CA GLY A 76 -18.23 -4.72 -2.54
C GLY A 76 -17.95 -3.58 -1.57
N HIS A 77 -17.63 -2.39 -2.09
CA HIS A 77 -17.25 -1.23 -1.29
C HIS A 77 -17.97 0.03 -1.77
N ASP A 78 -18.75 0.65 -0.88
CA ASP A 78 -19.40 1.94 -1.11
C ASP A 78 -19.35 2.80 0.17
N PRO A 79 -18.28 3.58 0.37
CA PRO A 79 -18.09 4.39 1.57
C PRO A 79 -18.72 5.79 1.46
N TYR A 80 -19.30 6.13 0.30
CA TYR A 80 -19.77 7.49 0.01
C TYR A 80 -21.28 7.61 0.05
N SER A 81 -22.01 6.56 -0.33
CA SER A 81 -23.48 6.62 -0.43
C SER A 81 -24.18 6.35 0.91
N VAL A 82 -23.57 5.55 1.79
CA VAL A 82 -24.18 5.10 3.05
C VAL A 82 -23.17 5.06 4.19
N THR A 83 -23.64 5.33 5.42
CA THR A 83 -22.83 5.22 6.64
C THR A 83 -23.14 3.96 7.45
N GLU A 84 -24.22 3.25 7.11
CA GLU A 84 -24.68 2.04 7.78
C GLU A 84 -25.10 1.00 6.73
N LEU A 85 -24.76 -0.27 6.98
CA LEU A 85 -25.03 -1.37 6.08
C LEU A 85 -25.21 -2.67 6.87
N GLU A 86 -26.24 -3.45 6.53
CA GLU A 86 -26.39 -4.82 7.02
C GLU A 86 -25.54 -5.78 6.17
N THR A 87 -24.73 -6.59 6.83
CA THR A 87 -23.82 -7.54 6.18
C THR A 87 -23.54 -8.72 7.10
N THR A 88 -22.92 -9.77 6.57
CA THR A 88 -22.58 -10.98 7.35
C THR A 88 -21.07 -11.21 7.31
N VAL A 89 -20.51 -11.66 8.43
CA VAL A 89 -19.11 -12.08 8.49
C VAL A 89 -18.95 -13.40 7.74
N VAL A 90 -18.14 -13.40 6.68
CA VAL A 90 -17.88 -14.60 5.85
C VAL A 90 -16.55 -15.28 6.19
N ALA A 91 -15.61 -14.54 6.78
CA ALA A 91 -14.39 -15.09 7.34
C ALA A 91 -13.81 -14.23 8.47
N LEU A 92 -13.02 -14.89 9.31
CA LEU A 92 -12.16 -14.27 10.31
C LEU A 92 -10.73 -14.75 10.07
N LEU A 93 -9.76 -13.84 10.14
CA LEU A 93 -8.35 -14.17 10.07
C LEU A 93 -7.61 -13.73 11.32
N ARG A 94 -6.59 -14.50 11.69
CA ARG A 94 -5.55 -14.10 12.64
C ARG A 94 -4.21 -14.38 12.00
N ASP A 95 -3.34 -13.38 11.94
CA ASP A 95 -2.01 -13.49 11.32
C ASP A 95 -2.05 -14.06 9.88
N GLY A 96 -3.08 -13.68 9.11
CA GLY A 96 -3.31 -14.15 7.74
C GLY A 96 -3.87 -15.58 7.62
N GLU A 97 -4.24 -16.24 8.72
CA GLU A 97 -4.83 -17.58 8.72
C GLU A 97 -6.30 -17.58 9.14
N LEU A 98 -7.12 -18.44 8.52
CA LEU A 98 -8.55 -18.57 8.83
C LEU A 98 -8.78 -19.15 10.22
N VAL A 99 -9.57 -18.45 11.03
CA VAL A 99 -10.00 -18.89 12.36
C VAL A 99 -11.52 -19.04 12.43
N LYS A 100 -11.99 -19.94 13.30
CA LYS A 100 -13.43 -20.18 13.50
C LYS A 100 -14.09 -19.21 14.49
N SER A 101 -13.30 -18.60 15.35
CA SER A 101 -13.78 -17.74 16.44
C SER A 101 -12.67 -16.84 16.95
N ALA A 102 -13.05 -15.69 17.50
CA ALA A 102 -12.18 -14.77 18.21
C ALA A 102 -12.83 -14.36 19.54
N THR A 103 -12.01 -13.96 20.51
CA THR A 103 -12.42 -13.51 21.84
C THR A 103 -12.02 -12.06 22.07
N GLY A 104 -12.59 -11.42 23.10
CA GLY A 104 -12.27 -10.04 23.43
C GLY A 104 -10.78 -9.86 23.74
N GLY A 105 -10.13 -8.94 23.03
CA GLY A 105 -8.69 -8.68 23.13
C GLY A 105 -7.87 -9.29 22.00
N ASP A 106 -8.47 -10.17 21.19
CA ASP A 106 -7.81 -10.70 20.00
C ASP A 106 -7.76 -9.66 18.87
N GLN A 107 -6.61 -9.52 18.23
CA GLN A 107 -6.51 -8.82 16.95
C GLN A 107 -6.83 -9.81 15.83
N VAL A 108 -7.84 -9.47 15.04
CA VAL A 108 -8.31 -10.28 13.92
C VAL A 108 -8.72 -9.39 12.77
N GLU A 109 -8.63 -9.93 11.57
CA GLU A 109 -9.18 -9.34 10.37
C GLU A 109 -10.55 -9.97 10.08
N VAL A 110 -11.48 -9.16 9.59
CA VAL A 110 -12.85 -9.58 9.31
C VAL A 110 -13.11 -9.41 7.82
N VAL A 111 -13.58 -10.47 7.16
CA VAL A 111 -13.98 -10.40 5.76
C VAL A 111 -15.49 -10.32 5.67
N LEU A 112 -15.95 -9.33 4.92
CA LEU A 112 -17.36 -9.04 4.65
C LEU A 112 -17.60 -9.11 3.14
N PRO A 113 -18.80 -9.50 2.68
CA PRO A 113 -19.14 -9.44 1.26
C PRO A 113 -19.34 -8.01 0.76
N VAL A 114 -19.79 -7.11 1.64
CA VAL A 114 -19.98 -5.69 1.37
C VAL A 114 -19.61 -4.86 2.58
N THR A 115 -19.05 -3.67 2.36
CA THR A 115 -18.62 -2.73 3.41
C THR A 115 -18.80 -1.28 2.99
N CYS A 116 -19.16 -0.42 3.95
CA CYS A 116 -19.15 1.04 3.82
C CYS A 116 -17.89 1.70 4.44
N PHE A 117 -16.92 0.90 4.90
CA PHE A 117 -15.66 1.42 5.40
C PHE A 117 -14.68 1.71 4.27
N TYR A 118 -13.98 2.84 4.38
CA TYR A 118 -12.88 3.17 3.47
C TYR A 118 -11.81 2.08 3.45
N VAL A 119 -11.49 1.61 2.25
CA VAL A 119 -10.32 0.75 2.03
C VAL A 119 -9.07 1.62 2.00
N GLU A 120 -8.11 1.31 2.87
CA GLU A 120 -6.79 1.94 2.87
C GLU A 120 -5.96 1.37 1.70
N SER A 121 -6.23 1.83 0.48
CA SER A 121 -5.43 1.51 -0.69
C SER A 121 -4.77 2.78 -1.24
N GLY A 122 -3.44 2.89 -1.08
CA GLY A 122 -2.64 3.82 -1.89
C GLY A 122 -2.47 5.24 -1.37
N GLY A 123 -2.29 5.42 -0.06
CA GLY A 123 -1.48 6.55 0.44
C GLY A 123 -2.22 7.80 0.92
N GLN A 124 -3.50 7.73 1.24
CA GLN A 124 -4.10 8.78 2.06
C GLN A 124 -5.34 8.26 2.81
N VAL A 125 -5.36 8.53 4.11
CA VAL A 125 -6.55 8.57 4.97
C VAL A 125 -6.82 10.03 5.31
#